data_AF-A0A840VFP0-F1
#
_entry.id   AF-A0A840VFP0-F1
#
_cell.length_a   1.000
_cell.length_b   1.000
_cell.length_c   1.000
_cell.angle_alpha   90.00
_cell.angle_beta   90.00
_cell.angle_gamma   90.00
#
_symmetry.space_group_name_H-M   'P 1'
#
loop_
_entity.id
_entity.type
_entity.pdbx_description
1 polymer ?
#
loop_
_entity_poly.entity_id
_entity_poly.type
_entity_poly.pdbx_seq_one_letter_code
_entity_poly.pdbx_strand_id
1 'polypeptide(L)'
;MDDVLPRLRPDYIKLDIEGGEAMALRGMAKAIGRTRPHLAVSAYHRPDDLWTLPRLLRELAPYAKLFLRQHEANAFDTVLYGVPA
;
A
#
# COMPACT_ATOMS: atom_id res chain seq x y z
N MET A 1 -11.32 4.23 -5.86
CA MET A 1 -11.96 3.91 -4.56
C MET A 1 -12.57 5.16 -3.96
N ASP A 2 -11.81 6.25 -3.83
CA ASP A 2 -12.30 7.52 -3.29
C ASP A 2 -13.54 8.04 -4.02
N ASP A 3 -13.63 7.85 -5.34
CA ASP A 3 -14.79 8.29 -6.14
C ASP A 3 -16.04 7.41 -5.94
N VAL A 4 -15.84 6.13 -5.62
CA VAL A 4 -16.93 5.16 -5.42
C VAL A 4 -17.45 5.21 -3.98
N LEU A 5 -16.54 5.38 -3.01
CA LEU A 5 -16.85 5.40 -1.58
C LEU A 5 -16.22 6.64 -0.91
N PRO A 6 -16.74 7.85 -1.14
CA PRO A 6 -16.13 9.10 -0.66
C PRO A 6 -16.10 9.22 0.88
N ARG A 7 -16.98 8.48 1.56
CA ARG A 7 -17.08 8.44 3.03
C ARG A 7 -16.30 7.29 3.66
N LEU A 8 -15.57 6.49 2.87
CA LEU A 8 -14.78 5.37 3.38
C LEU A 8 -13.73 5.87 4.37
N ARG A 9 -13.70 5.25 5.56
CA ARG A 9 -12.71 5.52 6.60
C ARG A 9 -12.04 4.20 7.00
N PRO A 10 -11.06 3.74 6.21
CA PRO A 10 -10.36 2.50 6.54
C PRO A 10 -9.37 2.75 7.68
N ASP A 11 -9.27 1.80 8.60
CA ASP A 11 -8.17 1.76 9.59
C ASP A 11 -7.03 0.84 9.11
N TYR A 12 -7.32 -0.03 8.13
CA TYR A 12 -6.38 -0.98 7.52
C TYR A 12 -6.69 -1.15 6.03
N ILE A 13 -5.65 -1.18 5.19
CA ILE A 13 -5.75 -1.46 3.75
C ILE A 13 -4.80 -2.60 3.40
N LYS A 14 -5.35 -3.72 2.91
CA LYS A 14 -4.59 -4.79 2.24
C LYS A 14 -4.77 -4.65 0.73
N LEU A 15 -3.68 -4.69 -0.03
CA LEU A 15 -3.71 -4.76 -1.49
C LEU A 15 -2.93 -5.96 -1.99
N ASP A 16 -3.59 -6.74 -2.82
CA ASP A 16 -3.09 -7.95 -3.46
C ASP A 16 -3.90 -8.12 -4.76
N ILE A 17 -3.49 -7.41 -5.81
CA ILE A 17 -4.33 -7.13 -6.99
C ILE A 17 -3.54 -7.28 -8.30
N GLU A 18 -2.61 -8.23 -8.34
CA GLU A 18 -1.94 -8.71 -9.56
C GLU A 18 -1.30 -7.57 -10.39
N GLY A 19 -0.60 -6.65 -9.73
CA GLY A 19 0.10 -5.52 -10.35
C GLY A 19 -0.72 -4.21 -10.38
N GLY A 20 -1.94 -4.20 -9.85
CA GLY A 20 -2.77 -3.01 -9.73
C GLY A 20 -2.42 -2.09 -8.56
N GLU A 21 -1.46 -2.44 -7.70
CA GLU A 21 -1.24 -1.86 -6.37
C GLU A 21 -1.02 -0.35 -6.43
N ALA A 22 -0.11 0.11 -7.29
CA ALA A 22 0.18 1.53 -7.46
C ALA A 22 -1.06 2.33 -7.90
N MET A 23 -1.89 1.77 -8.78
CA MET A 23 -3.12 2.42 -9.25
C MET A 23 -4.17 2.47 -8.14
N ALA A 24 -4.35 1.38 -7.38
CA ALA A 24 -5.27 1.34 -6.26
C ALA A 24 -4.87 2.33 -5.15
N LEU A 25 -3.59 2.41 -4.80
CA LEU A 25 -3.05 3.38 -3.85
C LEU A 25 -3.36 4.82 -4.28
N ARG A 26 -3.13 5.16 -5.55
CA ARG A 26 -3.48 6.49 -6.09
C ARG A 26 -4.98 6.76 -6.03
N GLY A 27 -5.80 5.75 -6.34
CA GLY A 27 -7.25 5.83 -6.27
C GLY A 27 -7.82 5.85 -4.83
N MET A 28 -6.98 5.74 -3.82
CA MET A 28 -7.27 5.83 -2.38
C MET A 28 -6.50 6.98 -1.69
N ALA A 29 -5.83 7.85 -2.45
CA ALA A 29 -4.92 8.85 -1.90
C ALA A 29 -5.60 9.77 -0.87
N LYS A 30 -6.87 10.15 -1.08
CA LYS A 30 -7.60 11.00 -0.12
C LYS A 30 -7.94 10.22 1.14
N ALA A 31 -8.40 8.98 1.02
CA ALA A 31 -8.68 8.13 2.17
C ALA A 31 -7.40 7.89 3.01
N ILE A 32 -6.29 7.51 2.38
CA ILE A 32 -5.00 7.27 3.05
C ILE A 32 -4.54 8.50 3.82
N GLY A 33 -4.52 9.67 3.19
CA GLY A 33 -4.09 10.91 3.85
C GLY A 33 -5.01 11.34 4.99
N ARG A 34 -6.32 11.15 4.85
CA ARG A 34 -7.32 11.54 5.85
C ARG A 34 -7.34 10.61 7.06
N THR A 35 -7.29 9.31 6.84
CA THR A 35 -7.54 8.30 7.88
C THR A 35 -6.28 7.68 8.45
N ARG A 36 -5.15 7.87 7.78
CA ARG A 36 -3.84 7.37 8.20
C ARG A 36 -3.84 5.87 8.56
N PRO A 37 -4.38 5.00 7.70
CA PRO A 37 -4.51 3.59 8.01
C PRO A 37 -3.14 2.90 8.09
N HIS A 38 -3.15 1.71 8.69
CA HIS A 38 -2.15 0.68 8.44
C HIS A 38 -2.27 0.16 7.00
N LEU A 39 -1.13 -0.13 6.38
CA LEU A 39 -1.03 -0.57 4.98
C LEU A 39 -0.30 -1.92 4.92
N ALA A 40 -0.79 -2.84 4.11
CA ALA A 40 -0.11 -4.07 3.72
C ALA A 40 -0.29 -4.27 2.22
N VAL A 41 0.78 -4.09 1.45
CA VAL A 41 0.75 -4.04 -0.02
C VAL A 41 1.67 -5.13 -0.57
N SER A 42 1.13 -6.06 -1.34
CA SER A 42 1.92 -7.04 -2.10
C SER A 42 2.92 -6.30 -2.99
N ALA A 43 4.19 -6.70 -2.93
CA ALA A 43 5.31 -6.06 -3.63
C ALA A 43 6.09 -7.05 -4.50
N TYR A 44 5.41 -8.07 -5.02
CA TYR A 44 6.00 -9.15 -5.82
C TYR A 44 5.40 -9.31 -7.22
N HIS A 45 4.32 -8.60 -7.56
CA HIS A 45 3.61 -8.79 -8.84
C HIS A 45 4.39 -8.22 -10.03
N ARG A 46 5.18 -7.17 -9.81
CA ARG A 46 6.09 -6.63 -10.82
C ARG A 46 7.50 -6.50 -10.26
N PRO A 47 8.53 -6.69 -11.11
CA PRO A 47 9.91 -6.49 -10.68
C PRO A 47 10.13 -5.11 -10.04
N ASP A 48 9.45 -4.09 -10.54
CA ASP A 48 9.60 -2.71 -10.09
C ASP A 48 8.79 -2.29 -8.87
N ASP A 49 7.93 -3.17 -8.34
CA ASP A 49 7.16 -2.89 -7.14
C ASP A 49 8.07 -2.62 -5.92
N LEU A 50 9.22 -3.30 -5.85
CA LEU A 50 10.19 -3.17 -4.75
C LEU A 50 10.79 -1.76 -4.59
N TRP A 51 10.77 -0.93 -5.64
CA TRP A 51 11.25 0.46 -5.56
C TRP A 51 10.16 1.49 -5.84
N THR A 52 9.17 1.16 -6.66
CA THR A 52 8.08 2.09 -7.00
C THR A 52 7.06 2.22 -5.85
N LEU A 53 6.68 1.11 -5.20
CA LEU A 53 5.69 1.14 -4.12
C LEU A 53 6.21 1.85 -2.86
N PRO A 54 7.44 1.60 -2.36
CA PRO A 54 7.97 2.36 -1.23
C PRO A 54 8.02 3.86 -1.52
N ARG A 55 8.46 4.27 -2.71
CA ARG A 55 8.48 5.68 -3.12
C ARG A 55 7.08 6.28 -3.12
N LEU A 56 6.10 5.58 -3.70
CA LEU A 56 4.71 6.02 -3.73
C LEU A 56 4.12 6.14 -2.31
N LEU A 57 4.40 5.18 -1.41
CA LEU A 57 3.93 5.27 -0.04
C LEU A 57 4.61 6.40 0.76
N ARG A 58 5.86 6.78 0.43
CA ARG A 58 6.46 7.99 1.00
C ARG A 58 5.73 9.27 0.60
N GLU A 59 5.17 9.31 -0.60
CA GLU A 59 4.37 10.45 -1.08
C GLU A 59 2.95 10.44 -0.48
N LEU A 60 2.27 9.29 -0.47
CA LEU A 60 0.86 9.19 -0.07
C LEU A 60 0.65 9.02 1.44
N ALA A 61 1.58 8.37 2.12
CA ALA A 61 1.52 8.06 3.55
C ALA A 61 2.81 8.51 4.28
N PRO A 62 3.16 9.81 4.26
CA PRO A 62 4.37 10.31 4.92
C PRO A 62 4.36 10.12 6.45
N TYR A 63 3.18 9.86 7.03
CA TYR A 63 3.00 9.53 8.45
C TYR A 63 3.45 8.10 8.80
N ALA A 64 3.58 7.21 7.81
CA ALA A 64 3.83 5.80 8.03
C ALA A 64 5.33 5.48 8.06
N LYS A 65 5.73 4.63 9.00
CA LYS A 65 7.00 3.92 8.95
C LYS A 65 6.85 2.69 8.07
N LEU A 66 7.77 2.54 7.12
CA LEU A 66 7.72 1.45 6.14
C LEU A 66 8.56 0.25 6.59
N PHE A 67 8.04 -0.95 6.36
CA PHE A 67 8.72 -2.23 6.61
C PHE A 67 8.49 -3.16 5.43
N LEU A 68 9.49 -3.96 5.05
CA LEU A 68 9.36 -4.98 4.02
C LEU A 68 9.54 -6.35 4.68
N ARG A 69 8.67 -7.31 4.35
CA ARG A 69 8.77 -8.67 4.88
C ARG A 69 8.55 -9.68 3.75
N GLN A 70 9.40 -10.69 3.72
CA GLN A 70 9.18 -11.88 2.92
C GLN A 70 8.50 -12.95 3.79
N HIS A 71 7.37 -13.48 3.32
CA HIS A 71 6.58 -14.47 4.05
C HIS A 71 6.75 -15.90 3.54
N GLU A 72 7.19 -16.06 2.29
CA GLU A 72 7.42 -17.37 1.68
C GLU A 72 8.88 -17.53 1.23
N ALA A 73 9.34 -18.79 1.12
CA ALA A 73 10.70 -19.11 0.69
C ALA A 73 10.91 -18.98 -0.84
N ASN A 74 10.05 -18.22 -1.53
CA ASN A 74 10.06 -17.99 -2.97
C ASN A 74 9.97 -16.48 -3.26
N ALA A 75 9.54 -16.07 -4.45
CA ALA A 75 9.38 -14.64 -4.80
C ALA A 75 7.99 -14.08 -4.46
N PHE A 76 7.01 -14.92 -4.14
CA PHE A 76 5.66 -14.53 -3.76
C PHE A 76 5.59 -14.06 -2.31
N ASP A 77 4.48 -13.43 -1.93
CA ASP A 77 4.21 -12.97 -0.57
C ASP A 77 5.28 -12.06 0.05
N THR A 78 6.00 -11.32 -0.79
CA THR A 78 6.76 -10.14 -0.34
C THR A 78 5.78 -8.99 -0.11
N VAL A 79 5.65 -8.53 1.13
CA VAL A 79 4.69 -7.51 1.54
C VAL A 79 5.40 -6.28 2.08
N LEU A 80 5.03 -5.12 1.52
CA LEU A 80 5.40 -3.80 2.00
C LEU A 80 4.33 -3.30 2.98
N TYR A 81 4.74 -3.09 4.23
CA TYR A 81 3.91 -2.55 5.29
C TYR A 81 4.15 -1.06 5.48
N GLY A 82 3.08 -0.32 5.75
CA GLY A 82 3.10 1.05 6.25
C GLY A 82 2.37 1.12 7.59
N VAL A 83 3.09 1.41 8.66
CA VAL A 83 2.55 1.46 10.03
C VAL A 83 2.58 2.90 10.53
N PRO A 84 1.45 3.49 10.96
CA PRO A 84 1.45 4.81 11.62
C PRO A 84 2.44 4.84 12.78
N ALA A 85 3.24 5.90 12.85
CA ALA A 85 4.14 6.17 13.98
C ALA A 85 3.37 6.60 15.23
#